data_AF-A0A849F2I4-F1
#
_entry.id   AF-A0A849F2I4-F1
#
_cell.length_a   1.000
_cell.length_b   1.000
_cell.length_c   1.000
_cell.angle_alpha   90.00
_cell.angle_beta   90.00
_cell.angle_gamma   90.00
#
_symmetry.space_group_name_H-M   'P 1'
#
loop_
_entity.id
_entity.type
_entity.pdbx_description
1 polymer ?
#
loop_
_entity_poly.entity_id
_entity_poly.type
_entity_poly.pdbx_seq_one_letter_code
_entity_poly.pdbx_strand_id
1 'polypeptide(L)'
;MRNSTFLAIVSLTCFLFTDSMGAQEKQPEQGSISPNAEKYTLMEQFEPELVLSVAERVRLKKERKAVIKRRRGILNTLDISEKRRQRLIKALLKNPFSNKLNRAVAEIEFVEDEIEN
;
A
#
# COMPACT_ATOMS: atom_id res chain seq x y z
N MET A 1 59.01 -14.87 -2.31
CA MET A 1 57.99 -15.37 -1.36
C MET A 1 57.45 -14.29 -0.39
N ARG A 2 57.91 -13.03 -0.43
CA ARG A 2 57.46 -11.99 0.52
C ARG A 2 56.16 -11.27 0.09
N ASN A 3 55.81 -11.30 -1.20
CA ASN A 3 54.75 -10.46 -1.75
C ASN A 3 53.35 -11.11 -1.63
N SER A 4 53.29 -12.45 -1.61
CA SER A 4 52.02 -13.19 -1.49
C SER A 4 51.52 -13.22 -0.04
N THR A 5 52.42 -13.14 0.94
CA THR A 5 52.05 -13.01 2.35
C THR A 5 51.53 -11.61 2.67
N PHE A 6 52.12 -10.55 2.08
CA PHE A 6 51.55 -9.19 2.20
C PHE A 6 50.16 -9.06 1.57
N LEU A 7 49.92 -9.67 0.41
CA LEU A 7 48.60 -9.71 -0.22
C LEU A 7 47.56 -10.47 0.62
N ALA A 8 47.95 -11.59 1.24
CA ALA A 8 47.09 -12.35 2.13
C ALA A 8 46.75 -11.58 3.43
N ILE A 9 47.71 -10.83 3.98
CA ILE A 9 47.51 -10.03 5.20
C ILE A 9 46.57 -8.84 4.93
N VAL A 10 46.72 -8.14 3.80
CA VAL A 10 45.83 -7.03 3.41
C VAL A 10 44.41 -7.52 3.10
N SER A 11 44.27 -8.72 2.50
CA SER A 11 42.95 -9.32 2.30
C SER A 11 42.27 -9.72 3.61
N LEU A 12 43.04 -10.15 4.62
CA LEU A 12 42.49 -10.59 5.91
C LEU A 12 42.04 -9.41 6.78
N THR A 13 42.73 -8.27 6.72
CA THR A 13 42.36 -7.06 7.48
C THR A 13 41.11 -6.36 6.94
N CYS A 14 40.82 -6.48 5.64
CA CYS A 14 39.58 -5.93 5.05
C CYS A 14 38.31 -6.68 5.48
N PHE A 15 38.37 -7.97 5.84
CA PHE A 15 37.20 -8.71 6.32
C PHE A 15 36.81 -8.34 7.76
N LEU A 16 37.77 -7.96 8.60
CA LEU A 16 37.53 -7.66 10.02
C LEU A 16 36.98 -6.24 10.28
N PHE A 17 36.87 -5.40 9.25
CA PHE A 17 36.44 -3.99 9.39
C PHE A 17 35.00 -3.71 8.93
N THR A 18 34.20 -4.73 8.59
CA THR A 18 32.89 -4.52 7.94
C THR A 18 31.69 -4.35 8.88
N ASP A 19 31.85 -4.53 10.21
CA ASP A 19 30.71 -4.54 11.15
C ASP A 19 30.45 -3.23 11.91
N SER A 20 30.67 -2.07 11.29
CA SER A 20 30.27 -0.79 11.90
C SER A 20 29.66 0.20 10.91
N MET A 21 28.68 -0.26 10.14
CA MET A 21 27.64 0.63 9.63
C MET A 21 26.49 0.67 10.64
N GLY A 22 26.68 1.43 11.73
CA GLY A 22 25.58 1.85 12.56
C GLY A 22 24.71 2.82 11.76
N ALA A 23 23.60 2.33 11.20
CA ALA A 23 22.55 3.20 10.71
C ALA A 23 22.13 4.11 11.87
N GLN A 24 22.25 5.42 11.71
CA GLN A 24 21.78 6.38 12.71
C GLN A 24 20.29 6.14 12.95
N GLU A 25 19.97 5.43 14.04
CA GLU A 25 18.65 5.39 14.62
C GLU A 25 18.37 6.80 15.13
N LYS A 26 17.63 7.59 14.35
CA LYS A 26 17.03 8.82 14.85
C LYS A 26 16.16 8.41 16.02
N GLN A 27 16.62 8.66 17.24
CA GLN A 27 15.76 8.61 18.41
C GLN A 27 14.58 9.54 18.13
N PRO A 28 13.33 9.05 18.13
CA PRO A 28 12.21 9.96 18.18
C PRO A 28 12.33 10.68 19.52
N GLU A 29 12.45 12.01 19.50
CA GLU A 29 12.37 12.80 20.71
C GLU A 29 11.12 12.37 21.48
N GLN A 30 11.32 11.73 22.63
CA GLN A 30 10.25 11.40 23.56
C GLN A 30 9.82 12.67 24.26
N GLY A 31 9.19 13.58 23.51
CA GLY A 31 8.19 14.45 24.10
C GLY A 31 7.08 13.55 24.64
N SER A 32 6.76 13.69 25.91
CA SER A 32 5.72 12.94 26.62
C SER A 32 4.35 13.13 25.93
N ILE A 33 4.06 12.31 24.92
CA ILE A 33 2.72 12.24 24.34
C ILE A 33 1.87 11.48 25.36
N SER A 34 1.08 12.24 26.12
CA SER A 34 0.00 11.69 26.92
C SER A 34 -0.86 10.78 26.04
N PRO A 35 -1.30 9.59 26.54
CA PRO A 35 -2.07 8.64 25.73
C PRO A 35 -3.44 9.18 25.26
N ASN A 36 -3.81 10.39 25.68
CA ASN A 36 -5.05 11.10 25.33
C ASN A 36 -4.84 12.36 24.47
N ALA A 37 -3.64 12.62 23.96
CA ALA A 37 -3.46 13.70 22.99
C ALA A 37 -4.13 13.31 21.65
N GLU A 38 -5.35 13.78 21.44
CA GLU A 38 -5.98 13.77 20.12
C GLU A 38 -5.02 14.45 19.14
N LYS A 39 -4.47 13.67 18.22
CA LYS A 39 -3.53 14.17 17.21
C LYS A 39 -4.32 14.95 16.16
N TYR A 40 -4.53 16.23 16.42
CA TYR A 40 -5.04 17.15 15.42
C TYR A 40 -3.95 17.45 14.41
N THR A 41 -4.24 17.32 13.12
CA THR A 41 -3.33 17.88 12.10
C THR A 41 -3.44 19.41 12.15
N LEU A 42 -2.35 20.14 11.88
CA LEU A 42 -2.38 21.61 11.92
C LEU A 42 -3.48 22.20 11.03
N MET A 43 -3.82 21.54 9.92
CA MET A 43 -4.92 21.93 9.03
C MET A 43 -6.31 21.86 9.70
N GLU A 44 -6.55 20.87 10.56
CA GLU A 44 -7.83 20.69 11.26
C GLU A 44 -8.15 21.86 12.20
N GLN A 45 -7.14 22.62 12.63
CA GLN A 45 -7.34 23.80 13.48
C GLN A 45 -7.89 25.01 12.71
N PHE A 46 -7.60 25.10 11.40
CA PHE A 46 -7.99 26.23 10.57
C PHE A 46 -9.24 25.97 9.74
N GLU A 47 -9.52 24.72 9.38
CA GLU A 47 -10.68 24.34 8.54
C GLU A 47 -11.41 23.09 9.07
N PRO A 48 -12.00 23.14 10.28
CA PRO A 48 -12.62 21.97 10.93
C PRO A 48 -13.85 21.45 10.17
N GLU A 49 -14.53 22.29 9.40
CA GLU A 49 -15.69 21.93 8.58
C GLU A 49 -15.38 21.00 7.39
N LEU A 50 -14.13 21.00 6.92
CA LEU A 50 -13.68 20.09 5.86
C LEU A 50 -13.29 18.71 6.40
N VAL A 51 -13.25 18.55 7.73
CA VAL A 51 -12.84 17.31 8.38
C VAL A 51 -14.04 16.37 8.47
N LEU A 52 -13.90 15.20 7.85
CA LEU A 52 -14.95 14.18 7.90
C LEU A 52 -15.19 13.70 9.33
N SER A 53 -16.46 13.70 9.74
CA SER A 53 -16.86 13.14 11.04
C SER A 53 -16.44 11.69 11.19
N VAL A 54 -16.30 11.22 12.43
CA VAL A 54 -15.93 9.81 12.71
C VAL A 54 -16.94 8.85 12.07
N ALA A 55 -18.23 9.14 12.19
CA ALA A 55 -19.30 8.34 11.61
C ALA A 55 -19.18 8.26 10.07
N GLU A 56 -18.89 9.39 9.43
CA GLU A 56 -18.71 9.49 7.99
C GLU A 56 -17.48 8.67 7.52
N ARG A 57 -16.35 8.79 8.23
CA ARG A 57 -15.15 7.99 7.96
C ARG A 57 -15.42 6.48 8.09
N VAL A 58 -16.22 6.07 9.07
CA VAL A 58 -16.61 4.67 9.24
C VAL A 58 -17.51 4.20 8.09
N ARG A 59 -18.48 5.03 7.69
CA ARG A 59 -19.37 4.75 6.56
C ARG A 59 -18.59 4.55 5.27
N LEU A 60 -17.73 5.51 4.91
CA LEU A 60 -16.89 5.44 3.70
C LEU A 60 -15.98 4.21 3.69
N LYS A 61 -15.43 3.81 4.85
CA LYS A 61 -14.64 2.58 4.96
C LYS A 61 -15.49 1.32 4.72
N LYS A 62 -16.73 1.28 5.21
CA LYS A 62 -17.66 0.16 4.98
C LYS A 62 -18.03 0.07 3.49
N GLU A 63 -18.38 1.20 2.88
CA GLU A 63 -18.69 1.28 1.45
C GLU A 63 -17.51 0.82 0.60
N ARG A 64 -16.30 1.30 0.89
CA ARG A 64 -15.08 0.84 0.21
C ARG A 64 -14.91 -0.68 0.28
N LYS A 65 -15.14 -1.30 1.45
CA LYS A 65 -15.08 -2.76 1.61
C LYS A 65 -16.15 -3.48 0.79
N ALA A 66 -17.37 -2.96 0.78
CA ALA A 66 -18.48 -3.53 0.01
C ALA A 66 -18.18 -3.50 -1.50
N VAL A 67 -17.67 -2.37 -2.01
CA VAL A 67 -17.25 -2.23 -3.41
C VAL A 67 -16.14 -3.22 -3.77
N ILE A 68 -15.12 -3.36 -2.92
CA ILE A 68 -14.04 -4.32 -3.12
C ILE A 68 -14.59 -5.76 -3.18
N LYS A 69 -15.50 -6.12 -2.27
CA LYS A 69 -16.11 -7.45 -2.23
C LYS A 69 -16.89 -7.73 -3.51
N ARG A 70 -17.75 -6.80 -3.95
CA ARG A 70 -18.54 -6.93 -5.19
C ARG A 70 -17.64 -7.08 -6.41
N ARG A 71 -16.68 -6.17 -6.59
CA ARG A 71 -15.76 -6.20 -7.74
C ARG A 71 -14.87 -7.44 -7.75
N ARG A 72 -14.46 -7.95 -6.59
CA ARG A 72 -13.71 -9.22 -6.52
C ARG A 72 -14.56 -10.40 -6.97
N GLY A 73 -15.85 -10.42 -6.63
CA GLY A 73 -16.80 -11.42 -7.13
C GLY A 73 -16.89 -11.41 -8.66
N ILE A 74 -17.09 -10.22 -9.24
CA ILE A 74 -17.12 -10.03 -10.70
C ILE A 74 -15.82 -10.49 -11.37
N LEU A 75 -14.66 -10.10 -10.80
CA LEU A 75 -13.37 -10.54 -11.32
C LEU A 75 -13.16 -12.05 -11.25
N ASN A 76 -13.87 -12.77 -10.37
CA ASN A 76 -13.79 -14.22 -10.26
C ASN A 76 -14.69 -14.93 -11.28
N THR A 77 -15.78 -14.30 -11.72
CA THR A 77 -16.69 -14.88 -12.73
C THR A 77 -16.20 -14.62 -14.16
N LEU A 78 -15.34 -13.61 -14.36
CA LEU A 78 -14.83 -13.27 -15.68
C LEU A 78 -14.00 -14.41 -16.31
N ASP A 79 -14.29 -14.69 -17.58
CA ASP A 79 -13.49 -15.59 -18.44
C ASP A 79 -12.22 -14.89 -18.92
N ILE A 80 -11.22 -14.83 -18.05
CA ILE A 80 -9.89 -14.30 -18.34
C ILE A 80 -8.81 -15.24 -17.86
N SER A 81 -7.64 -15.12 -18.48
CA SER A 81 -6.45 -15.82 -18.00
C SER A 81 -6.15 -15.49 -16.53
N GLU A 82 -5.68 -16.49 -15.80
CA GLU A 82 -5.41 -16.37 -14.36
C GLU A 82 -4.38 -15.28 -14.05
N LYS A 83 -3.38 -15.12 -14.93
CA LYS A 83 -2.40 -14.02 -14.84
C LYS A 83 -3.08 -12.64 -14.90
N ARG A 84 -4.08 -12.46 -15.77
CA ARG A 84 -4.85 -11.21 -15.86
C ARG A 84 -5.73 -11.02 -14.63
N ARG A 85 -6.34 -12.09 -14.12
CA ARG A 85 -7.20 -12.06 -12.91
C ARG A 85 -6.41 -11.58 -11.70
N GLN A 86 -5.23 -12.16 -11.46
CA GLN A 86 -4.35 -11.77 -10.35
C GLN A 86 -3.87 -10.32 -10.46
N ARG A 87 -3.55 -9.84 -11.67
CA ARG A 87 -3.18 -8.43 -11.89
C ARG A 87 -4.33 -7.48 -11.55
N LEU A 88 -5.57 -7.84 -11.92
CA LEU A 88 -6.76 -7.04 -11.61
C LEU A 88 -7.09 -7.07 -10.11
N ILE A 89 -6.95 -8.22 -9.44
CA ILE A 89 -7.12 -8.32 -7.98
C ILE A 89 -6.09 -7.46 -7.24
N LYS A 90 -4.81 -7.50 -7.65
CA LYS A 90 -3.78 -6.61 -7.07
C LYS A 90 -4.12 -5.14 -7.29
N ALA A 91 -4.61 -4.78 -8.48
CA ALA A 91 -5.05 -3.43 -8.77
C ALA A 91 -6.26 -3.00 -7.91
N LEU A 92 -7.25 -3.90 -7.73
CA LEU A 92 -8.44 -3.68 -6.90
C LEU A 92 -8.06 -3.38 -5.44
N LEU A 93 -7.11 -4.12 -4.88
CA LEU A 93 -6.65 -3.91 -3.51
C LEU A 93 -5.89 -2.59 -3.34
N LYS A 94 -5.12 -2.17 -4.36
CA LYS A 94 -4.40 -0.88 -4.35
C LYS A 94 -5.35 0.31 -4.52
N ASN A 95 -6.14 0.29 -5.59
CA ASN A 95 -7.12 1.32 -5.88
C ASN A 95 -8.39 0.70 -6.50
N PRO A 96 -9.48 0.59 -5.72
CA PRO A 96 -10.69 -0.05 -6.19
C PRO A 96 -11.39 0.72 -7.31
N PHE A 97 -11.08 2.00 -7.52
CA PHE A 97 -11.72 2.88 -8.50
C PHE A 97 -10.80 3.24 -9.68
N SER A 98 -9.73 2.47 -9.91
CA SER A 98 -8.81 2.74 -11.01
C SER A 98 -9.48 2.57 -12.38
N ASN A 99 -9.15 3.43 -13.35
CA ASN A 99 -9.69 3.38 -14.72
C ASN A 99 -9.51 2.01 -15.38
N LYS A 100 -8.35 1.36 -15.16
CA LYS A 100 -8.08 0.01 -15.66
C LYS A 100 -9.08 -1.02 -15.14
N LEU A 101 -9.46 -0.89 -13.87
CA LEU A 101 -10.42 -1.80 -13.25
C LEU A 101 -11.84 -1.49 -13.68
N ASN A 102 -12.19 -0.20 -13.76
CA ASN A 102 -13.49 0.25 -14.25
C ASN A 102 -13.73 -0.27 -15.67
N ARG A 103 -12.74 -0.18 -16.56
CA ARG A 103 -12.84 -0.74 -17.91
C ARG A 103 -13.12 -2.24 -17.91
N ALA A 104 -12.37 -3.01 -17.11
CA ALA A 104 -12.55 -4.46 -17.04
C ALA A 104 -13.89 -4.89 -16.43
N VAL A 105 -14.50 -4.06 -15.59
CA VAL A 105 -15.84 -4.30 -15.01
C VAL A 105 -16.95 -3.81 -15.95
N ALA A 106 -16.76 -2.67 -16.61
CA ALA A 106 -17.73 -2.09 -17.54
C ALA A 106 -17.94 -2.96 -18.79
N GLU A 107 -16.87 -3.60 -19.30
CA GLU A 107 -16.96 -4.61 -20.37
C GLU A 107 -17.96 -5.75 -20.05
N ILE A 108 -18.43 -5.89 -18.80
CA ILE A 108 -19.37 -6.92 -18.34
C ILE A 108 -20.78 -6.35 -18.14
N GLU A 109 -20.91 -5.15 -17.54
CA GLU A 109 -22.22 -4.51 -17.31
C GLU A 109 -23.00 -4.34 -18.64
N PHE A 110 -22.31 -4.00 -19.74
CA PHE A 110 -22.96 -3.85 -21.05
C PHE A 110 -23.41 -5.17 -21.70
N VAL A 111 -22.88 -6.32 -21.27
CA VAL A 111 -23.30 -7.63 -21.80
C VAL A 111 -24.64 -8.06 -21.20
N GLU A 112 -24.95 -7.63 -19.97
CA GLU A 112 -26.26 -7.89 -19.36
C GLU A 112 -27.36 -7.02 -20.00
N ASP A 113 -27.06 -5.77 -20.38
CA ASP A 113 -28.04 -4.85 -20.98
C ASP A 113 -28.38 -5.17 -22.46
N GLU A 114 -27.51 -5.87 -23.20
CA GLU A 114 -27.75 -6.23 -24.61
C GLU A 114 -28.64 -7.48 -24.78
N ILE A 115 -28.87 -8.27 -23.73
CA ILE A 115 -29.63 -9.54 -23.82
C ILE A 115 -31.16 -9.32 -23.66
N GLU A 116 -31.61 -8.11 -23.30
CA GLU A 116 -33.04 -7.76 -23.12
C GLU A 116 -33.72 -7.08 -24.33
N ASN A 117 -33.21 -7.20 -25.56
CA ASN A 117 -33.94 -6.79 -26.79
C ASN A 117 -34.10 -7.91 -27.82
#